data_AF-A0A2A4FS23-F1
#
_entry.id   AF-A0A2A4FS23-F1
#
_cell.length_a   1.000
_cell.length_b   1.000
_cell.length_c   1.000
_cell.angle_alpha   90.00
_cell.angle_beta   90.00
_cell.angle_gamma   90.00
#
_symmetry.space_group_name_H-M   'P 1'
#
loop_
_entity.id
_entity.type
_entity.pdbx_description
1 polymer ?
#
loop_
_entity_poly.entity_id
_entity_poly.type
_entity_poly.pdbx_seq_one_letter_code
_entity_poly.pdbx_strand_id
1 'polypeptide(L)' 'MNDTGAVAAFVAHWRDTGGSELANTQSFINGLCDLLGVEKPHGLVFDDLPHPLIKGASRRLARVRLP' A
#
# COMPACT_ATOMS: atom_id res chain seq x y z
N MET A 1 -1.08 -21.08 17.43
CA MET A 1 -1.76 -21.59 16.21
C MET A 1 -2.68 -20.48 15.75
N ASN A 2 -2.57 -20.02 14.51
CA ASN A 2 -3.49 -19.01 14.00
C ASN A 2 -4.92 -19.51 14.07
N ASP A 3 -5.81 -18.68 14.59
CA ASP A 3 -7.24 -18.96 14.62
C ASP A 3 -7.76 -19.04 13.18
N THR A 4 -8.22 -20.22 12.78
CA THR A 4 -8.75 -20.46 11.43
C THR A 4 -9.96 -19.58 11.13
N GLY A 5 -10.73 -19.18 12.15
CA GLY A 5 -11.83 -18.24 12.02
C GLY A 5 -11.37 -16.83 11.66
N ALA A 6 -10.29 -16.34 12.28
CA ALA A 6 -9.70 -15.04 11.98
C ALA A 6 -9.14 -15.00 10.54
N VAL A 7 -8.51 -16.09 10.09
CA VAL A 7 -8.03 -16.23 8.71
C VAL A 7 -9.19 -16.20 7.71
N ALA A 8 -10.28 -16.93 7.97
CA ALA A 8 -11.43 -16.97 7.09
C ALA A 8 -12.13 -15.59 6.98
N ALA A 9 -12.25 -14.87 8.09
CA ALA A 9 -12.81 -13.52 8.11
C ALA A 9 -11.95 -12.53 7.32
N PHE A 10 -10.61 -12.61 7.44
CA PHE A 10 -9.68 -11.81 6.66
C PHE A 10 -9.85 -12.07 5.15
N VAL A 11 -9.87 -13.34 4.73
CA VAL A 11 -10.05 -13.71 3.32
C VAL A 11 -11.41 -13.25 2.79
N ALA A 12 -12.48 -13.42 3.56
CA ALA A 12 -13.82 -12.98 3.16
C ALA A 12 -13.89 -11.46 2.95
N HIS A 13 -13.28 -10.68 3.85
CA HIS A 13 -13.21 -9.22 3.73
C HIS A 13 -12.49 -8.77 2.45
N TRP A 14 -11.37 -9.41 2.10
CA TRP A 14 -10.55 -9.02 0.95
C TRP A 14 -10.97 -9.64 -0.38
N ARG A 15 -11.79 -10.70 -0.36
CA ARG A 15 -12.34 -11.31 -1.59
C ARG A 15 -13.23 -10.34 -2.37
N ASP A 16 -13.96 -9.47 -1.68
CA ASP A 16 -14.94 -8.57 -2.27
C ASP A 16 -14.40 -7.15 -2.53
N THR A 17 -13.17 -6.84 -2.11
CA THR A 17 -12.52 -5.54 -2.36
C THR A 17 -11.95 -5.47 -3.78
N GLY A 18 -12.83 -5.42 -4.79
CA GLY A 18 -12.49 -5.33 -6.22
C GLY A 18 -11.89 -4.00 -6.72
N GLY A 19 -11.42 -3.12 -5.84
CA GLY A 19 -10.68 -1.93 -6.23
C GLY A 19 -9.25 -2.29 -6.61
N SER A 20 -8.71 -1.67 -7.68
CA SER A 20 -7.36 -1.92 -8.24
C SER A 20 -6.38 -2.43 -7.19
N GLU A 21 -5.81 -3.61 -7.41
CA GLU A 21 -4.94 -4.33 -6.46
C GLU A 21 -3.79 -3.45 -5.92
N LEU A 22 -3.44 -2.39 -6.65
CA LEU A 22 -2.45 -1.37 -6.26
C LEU A 22 -2.99 -0.31 -5.29
N ALA A 23 -4.27 0.03 -5.33
CA ALA A 23 -4.88 1.07 -4.51
C ALA A 23 -5.10 0.63 -3.06
N ASN A 24 -5.22 -0.68 -2.82
CA ASN A 24 -5.51 -1.24 -1.51
C ASN A 24 -4.31 -1.96 -0.85
N THR A 25 -3.16 -2.00 -1.53
CA THR A 25 -1.97 -2.76 -1.12
C THR A 25 -1.52 -2.45 0.31
N GLN A 26 -1.48 -1.16 0.70
CA GLN A 26 -1.03 -0.77 2.04
C GLN A 26 -1.98 -1.26 3.14
N SER A 27 -3.29 -1.14 2.92
CA SER A 27 -4.30 -1.59 3.88
C SER A 27 -4.34 -3.11 3.99
N PHE A 28 -4.14 -3.82 2.87
CA PHE A 28 -4.03 -5.28 2.85
C PHE A 28 -2.84 -5.77 3.69
N ILE A 29 -1.65 -5.21 3.46
CA ILE A 29 -0.43 -5.59 4.19
C ILE A 29 -0.58 -5.31 5.69
N ASN A 30 -1.14 -4.15 6.05
CA ASN A 30 -1.35 -3.81 7.46
C ASN A 30 -2.29 -4.80 8.15
N GLY A 31 -3.39 -5.18 7.51
CA GLY A 31 -4.33 -6.17 8.06
C GLY A 31 -3.71 -7.58 8.15
N LEU A 32 -2.84 -7.94 7.20
CA LEU A 32 -2.10 -9.20 7.26
C LEU A 32 -1.11 -9.21 8.43
N CYS A 33 -0.39 -8.11 8.67
CA CYS A 33 0.50 -7.98 9.81
C CYS A 33 -0.26 -8.13 11.14
N ASP A 34 -1.44 -7.52 11.26
CA ASP A 34 -2.31 -7.69 12.43
C ASP A 34 -2.72 -9.16 12.62
N LEU A 35 -3.11 -9.85 11.55
CA LEU A 35 -3.50 -11.27 11.60
C LEU A 35 -2.35 -12.19 12.02
N LEU A 36 -1.12 -11.86 11.60
CA LEU A 36 0.08 -12.63 11.92
C LEU A 36 0.70 -12.22 13.28
N GLY A 37 0.23 -11.13 13.90
CA GLY A 37 0.79 -10.59 15.13
C GLY A 37 2.21 -10.04 14.96
N VAL A 38 2.55 -9.58 13.76
CA VAL A 38 3.87 -9.02 13.44
C VAL A 38 3.79 -7.50 13.31
N GLU A 39 4.94 -6.84 13.43
CA GLU A 39 5.02 -5.39 13.24
C GLU A 39 4.63 -5.00 11.80
N LYS A 40 3.89 -3.89 11.68
CA LYS A 40 3.50 -3.32 10.38
C LYS A 40 4.71 -2.67 9.71
N PRO A 41 4.83 -2.75 8.38
CA PRO A 41 5.85 -1.99 7.69
C PRO A 41 5.58 -0.49 7.86
N HIS A 42 6.58 0.23 8.36
CA HIS A 42 6.59 1.68 8.29
C HIS A 42 6.78 2.07 6.82
N GLY A 43 6.02 3.07 6.35
CA GLY A 43 6.16 3.55 4.97
C GLY A 43 7.61 3.90 4.65
N LEU A 44 8.00 3.82 3.37
CA LEU A 44 9.37 4.09 2.93
C LEU A 44 9.92 5.35 3.60
N VAL A 45 10.88 5.14 4.51
CA VAL A 45 11.68 6.21 5.09
C VAL A 45 12.63 6.65 3.98
N PHE A 46 12.23 7.64 3.19
CA PHE A 46 13.10 8.30 2.21
C PHE A 46 14.07 9.28 2.88
N ASP A 47 14.47 9.03 4.13
CA ASP A 47 15.27 9.97 4.92
C ASP A 47 16.78 9.87 4.60
N ASP A 48 17.23 8.73 4.06
CA ASP A 48 18.63 8.51 3.67
C ASP A 48 18.99 9.04 2.26
N LEU A 49 18.06 9.74 1.58
CA LEU A 49 18.40 10.44 0.34
C LEU A 49 18.79 11.88 0.67
N PRO A 50 20.03 12.32 0.37
CA PRO A 50 20.36 13.73 0.46
C PRO A 50 19.35 14.54 -0.36
N HIS A 51 18.98 15.70 0.17
CA HIS A 51 17.93 16.56 -0.36
C HIS A 51 18.39 17.38 -1.59
N PRO A 52 18.60 16.75 -2.77
CA PRO A 52 18.23 17.37 -4.04
C PRO A 52 17.37 16.51 -4.98
N LEU A 53 17.08 15.25 -4.64
CA LEU A 53 16.34 14.34 -5.54
C LEU A 53 14.80 14.44 -5.39
N ILE A 54 14.29 15.04 -4.32
CA ILE A 54 12.86 15.27 -4.07
C ILE A 54 12.41 16.63 -4.66
N LYS A 55 12.75 16.95 -5.91
CA LYS A 55 12.20 18.14 -6.59
C LYS A 55 11.69 17.91 -8.02
N GLY A 56 11.52 16.65 -8.44
CA GLY A 56 11.19 16.33 -9.84
C GLY A 56 10.01 15.39 -10.13
N ALA A 57 9.48 14.67 -9.13
CA ALA A 57 8.54 13.57 -9.39
C ALA A 57 7.05 13.96 -9.46
N SER A 58 6.73 15.25 -9.55
CA SER A 58 5.35 15.73 -9.78
C SER A 58 5.22 16.41 -11.14
N ARG A 59 5.59 15.70 -12.21
CA ARG A 59 5.13 16.04 -13.57
C ARG A 59 3.88 15.24 -13.87
N ARG A 60 2.74 15.78 -13.42
CA ARG A 60 1.43 15.45 -13.97
C ARG A 60 1.51 15.50 -15.49
N LEU A 61 1.13 14.39 -16.12
CA LEU A 61 0.84 14.28 -17.54
C LEU A 61 -0.31 15.24 -17.90
N ALA A 62 0.02 16.48 -18.27
CA ALA A 62 -0.88 17.37 -18.99
C ALA A 62 -0.50 17.34 -20.48
N ARG A 63 -1.14 16.38 -21.14
CA ARG A 63 -1.45 16.28 -22.57
C ARG A 63 -1.17 17.55 -23.40
N VAL A 64 -0.34 17.37 -24.42
CA VAL A 64 -0.10 18.19 -25.61
C VAL A 64 -1.26 19.14 -25.96
N ARG A 65 -0.94 20.44 -26.10
CA ARG A 65 -1.52 21.30 -27.13
C ARG A 65 -0.46 22.33 -27.57
N LEU A 66 0.13 22.10 -28.75
CA LEU A 66 0.92 23.09 -29.49
C LEU A 66 -0.04 24.12 -30.15
N PRO A 67 0.45 25.34 -30.49
CA PRO A 67 -0.38 26.45 -30.96
C PRO A 67 -1.18 26.14 -32.24
#